data_AF-A0A5E8V4H3-F1
#
_entry.id   AF-A0A5E8V4H3-F1
#
_cell.length_a   1.000
_cell.length_b   1.000
_cell.length_c   1.000
_cell.angle_alpha   90.00
_cell.angle_beta   90.00
_cell.angle_gamma   90.00
#
_symmetry.space_group_name_H-M   'P 1'
#
loop_
_entity.id
_entity.type
_entity.pdbx_description
1 polymer ?
#
loop_
_entity_poly.entity_id
_entity_poly.type
_entity_poly.pdbx_seq_one_letter_code
_entity_poly.pdbx_strand_id
1 'polypeptide(L)'
;RQPNPGRGSTYRRGYSVQTTGASSMFAASSLMVINKIDLAPLLEFDFGKTIEYARRVNPNIEVLLVSARTGEGLGALYAWIDRRAWHQRRAVEDIR
;
A
#
# COMPACT_ATOMS: atom_id res chain seq x y z
N ARG A 1 7.15 34.70 -10.99
CA ARG A 1 5.88 34.21 -10.40
C ARG A 1 6.15 33.91 -8.93
N GLN A 2 5.46 34.57 -8.01
CA GLN A 2 5.63 34.34 -6.55
C GLN A 2 5.30 32.88 -6.18
N PRO A 3 5.96 32.28 -5.18
CA PRO A 3 5.62 30.95 -4.70
C PRO A 3 4.30 30.97 -3.91
N ASN A 4 3.44 29.99 -4.17
CA ASN A 4 2.17 29.77 -3.49
C ASN A 4 2.43 29.19 -2.08
N PRO A 5 1.93 29.79 -0.97
CA PRO A 5 2.31 29.39 0.40
C PRO A 5 1.57 28.16 0.96
N GLY A 6 0.94 27.32 0.12
CA GLY A 6 -0.03 26.31 0.56
C GLY A 6 0.41 24.83 0.57
N ARG A 7 1.64 24.46 0.23
CA ARG A 7 2.10 23.06 0.31
C ARG A 7 3.46 22.98 0.99
N GLY A 8 3.49 22.37 2.17
CA GLY A 8 4.72 22.00 2.88
C GLY A 8 5.56 21.03 2.06
N SER A 9 6.38 21.57 1.18
CA SER A 9 7.43 20.86 0.45
C SER A 9 8.72 21.04 1.24
N THR A 10 9.03 20.13 2.15
CA THR A 10 10.35 20.04 2.77
C THR A 10 11.32 19.45 1.75
N TYR A 11 12.13 20.31 1.13
CA TYR A 11 13.15 19.91 0.16
C TYR A 11 14.37 19.34 0.90
N ARG A 12 14.46 18.01 1.01
CA ARG A 12 15.67 17.33 1.53
C ARG A 12 16.27 16.49 0.40
N ARG A 13 17.37 16.99 -0.18
CA ARG A 13 18.30 16.30 -1.10
C ARG A 13 17.61 15.65 -2.33
N GLY A 14 17.43 16.42 -3.41
CA GLY A 14 17.33 15.91 -4.78
C GLY A 14 16.09 15.09 -5.18
N TYR A 15 15.21 14.74 -4.25
CA TYR A 15 13.93 14.07 -4.53
C TYR A 15 12.79 14.98 -4.09
N SER A 16 11.86 15.28 -5.00
CA SER A 16 10.58 15.87 -4.63
C SER A 16 9.76 14.83 -3.88
N VAL A 17 9.89 14.78 -2.56
CA VAL A 17 8.93 14.05 -1.72
C VAL A 17 7.68 14.91 -1.67
N GLN A 18 6.68 14.57 -2.48
CA GLN A 18 5.35 15.12 -2.27
C GLN A 18 4.91 14.59 -0.90
N THR A 19 4.77 15.47 0.09
CA THR A 19 4.24 15.18 1.43
C THR A 19 2.75 14.87 1.35
N THR A 20 2.36 13.97 0.47
CA THR A 20 1.01 13.43 0.42
C THR A 20 0.92 12.53 1.65
N GLY A 21 0.23 13.00 2.70
CA GLY A 21 0.17 12.31 3.99
C GLY A 21 -0.24 10.84 3.83
N ALA A 22 0.10 10.00 4.81
CA ALA A 22 -0.17 8.55 4.79
C ALA A 22 -1.61 8.21 4.35
N SER A 23 -2.59 9.06 4.62
CA SER A 23 -3.97 8.87 4.15
C SER A 23 -4.10 8.83 2.62
N SER A 24 -3.33 9.64 1.87
CA SER A 24 -3.39 9.66 0.41
C SER A 24 -2.81 8.40 -0.25
N MET A 25 -1.76 7.82 0.34
CA MET A 25 -1.19 6.57 -0.16
C MET A 25 -2.17 5.40 0.06
N PHE A 26 -2.89 5.36 1.19
CA PHE A 26 -3.92 4.34 1.41
C PHE A 26 -5.15 4.55 0.52
N ALA A 27 -5.57 5.80 0.33
CA ALA A 27 -6.71 6.12 -0.53
C ALA A 27 -6.48 5.72 -2.01
N ALA A 28 -5.25 5.85 -2.51
CA ALA A 28 -4.91 5.51 -3.89
C ALA A 28 -4.55 4.03 -4.11
N SER A 29 -4.29 3.27 -3.04
CA SER A 29 -3.81 1.89 -3.14
C SER A 29 -4.94 0.88 -3.27
N SER A 30 -4.80 -0.10 -4.16
CA SER A 30 -5.74 -1.23 -4.26
C SER A 30 -5.46 -2.34 -3.24
N LEU A 31 -4.20 -2.46 -2.77
CA LEU A 31 -3.74 -3.47 -1.83
C LEU A 31 -2.82 -2.85 -0.78
N MET A 32 -3.02 -3.22 0.48
CA MET A 32 -2.12 -2.98 1.60
C MET A 32 -1.47 -4.29 2.03
N VAL A 33 -0.13 -4.33 2.07
CA VAL A 33 0.62 -5.50 2.55
C VAL A 33 1.24 -5.15 3.90
N ILE A 34 0.85 -5.87 4.95
CA ILE A 34 1.45 -5.76 6.28
C ILE A 34 2.49 -6.88 6.40
N ASN A 35 3.76 -6.52 6.32
CA ASN A 35 4.87 -7.45 6.44
C ASN A 35 5.37 -7.58 7.89
N LYS A 36 6.16 -8.62 8.16
CA LYS A 36 6.80 -8.93 9.45
C LYS A 36 5.81 -9.36 10.53
N ILE A 37 4.76 -10.07 10.15
CA ILE A 37 3.77 -10.58 11.10
C ILE A 37 4.35 -11.56 12.12
N ASP A 38 5.50 -12.17 11.82
CA ASP A 38 6.28 -12.99 12.75
C ASP A 38 6.75 -12.22 14.01
N LEU A 39 6.77 -10.89 13.97
CA LEU A 39 7.11 -10.04 15.11
C LEU A 39 5.91 -9.68 15.97
N ALA A 40 4.67 -9.96 15.54
CA ALA A 40 3.48 -9.58 16.29
C ALA A 40 3.41 -10.19 17.71
N PRO A 41 3.91 -11.40 18.00
CA PRO A 41 3.96 -11.87 19.40
C PRO A 41 4.95 -11.09 20.29
N LEU A 42 5.94 -10.42 19.67
CA LEU A 42 6.98 -9.65 20.36
C LEU A 42 6.65 -8.15 20.42
N LEU A 43 5.58 -7.73 19.75
CA LEU A 43 5.15 -6.34 19.65
C LEU A 43 3.71 -6.27 20.14
N GLU A 44 3.30 -5.19 20.81
CA GLU A 44 1.88 -4.96 21.12
C GLU A 44 1.12 -4.49 19.86
N PHE A 45 1.19 -5.27 18.78
CA PHE A 45 0.66 -4.91 17.48
C PHE A 45 -0.73 -5.52 17.23
N ASP A 46 -1.72 -4.65 17.00
CA ASP A 46 -3.10 -5.05 16.71
C ASP A 46 -3.38 -4.93 15.20
N PHE A 47 -3.40 -6.07 14.52
CA PHE A 47 -3.75 -6.15 13.10
C PHE A 47 -5.19 -5.69 12.83
N GLY A 48 -6.12 -6.01 13.74
CA GLY A 48 -7.54 -5.66 13.60
C GLY A 48 -7.73 -4.15 13.54
N LYS A 49 -7.18 -3.42 14.51
CA LYS A 49 -7.20 -1.94 14.52
C LYS A 49 -6.50 -1.34 13.30
N THR A 50 -5.36 -1.90 12.90
CA THR A 50 -4.63 -1.43 11.72
C THR A 50 -5.47 -1.56 10.45
N ILE A 51 -6.13 -2.72 10.26
CA ILE A 51 -7.02 -2.98 9.13
C ILE A 51 -8.23 -2.05 9.18
N GLU A 52 -8.82 -1.85 10.36
CA GLU A 52 -9.95 -0.94 10.54
C GLU A 52 -9.59 0.49 10.11
N TYR A 53 -8.43 1.00 10.54
CA TYR A 53 -7.98 2.34 10.16
C TYR A 53 -7.72 2.46 8.65
N ALA A 54 -7.13 1.44 8.02
CA ALA A 54 -6.95 1.43 6.58
C ALA A 54 -8.31 1.47 5.84
N ARG A 55 -9.30 0.70 6.32
CA ARG A 55 -10.66 0.65 5.73
C ARG A 55 -11.44 1.94 5.91
N ARG A 56 -11.22 2.70 6.99
CA ARG A 56 -11.80 4.04 7.16
C ARG A 56 -11.31 5.02 6.09
N VAL A 57 -10.08 4.85 5.60
CA VAL A 57 -9.51 5.68 4.52
C VAL A 57 -9.91 5.15 3.14
N ASN A 58 -9.89 3.83 2.96
CA ASN A 58 -10.25 3.18 1.71
C ASN A 58 -11.08 1.92 2.00
N PRO A 59 -12.42 1.99 1.92
CA PRO A 59 -13.30 0.87 2.21
C PRO A 59 -13.07 -0.35 1.30
N ASN A 60 -12.45 -0.16 0.13
CA ASN A 60 -12.22 -1.21 -0.86
C ASN A 60 -10.80 -1.81 -0.81
N ILE A 61 -9.90 -1.30 0.04
CA ILE A 61 -8.50 -1.73 0.06
C ILE A 61 -8.38 -3.21 0.47
N GLU A 62 -7.80 -4.05 -0.39
CA GLU A 62 -7.45 -5.41 0.02
C GLU A 62 -6.32 -5.37 1.04
N VAL A 63 -6.29 -6.31 2.00
CA VAL A 63 -5.21 -6.39 2.99
C VAL A 63 -4.63 -7.79 3.03
N LEU A 64 -3.31 -7.88 2.95
CA LEU A 64 -2.58 -9.14 3.10
C LEU A 64 -1.59 -9.03 4.25
N LEU A 65 -1.64 -10.02 5.15
CA LEU A 65 -0.67 -10.23 6.21
C LEU A 65 0.42 -11.16 5.70
N VAL A 66 1.68 -10.74 5.78
CA VAL A 66 2.80 -11.53 5.27
C VAL A 66 3.99 -11.53 6.23
N SER A 67 4.78 -12.58 6.17
CA SER A 67 6.15 -12.57 6.68
C SER A 67 7.09 -12.98 5.56
N ALA A 68 7.89 -12.02 5.08
CA ALA A 68 8.97 -12.32 4.15
C ALA A 68 10.06 -13.22 4.76
N ARG A 69 10.10 -13.36 6.10
CA ARG A 69 11.04 -14.22 6.81
C ARG A 69 10.59 -15.67 6.83
N THR A 70 9.32 -15.93 7.16
CA THR A 70 8.79 -17.29 7.28
C THR A 70 8.16 -17.79 5.98
N GLY A 71 7.85 -16.88 5.05
CA GLY A 71 7.13 -17.16 3.81
C GLY A 71 5.60 -17.10 3.96
N GLU A 72 5.09 -16.88 5.18
CA GLU A 72 3.66 -16.77 5.44
C GLU A 72 3.03 -15.65 4.61
N GLY A 73 1.87 -15.94 3.99
CA GLY A 73 1.11 -14.96 3.19
C GLY A 73 1.71 -14.61 1.82
N LEU A 74 2.96 -15.01 1.50
CA LEU A 74 3.58 -14.69 0.20
C LEU A 74 2.85 -15.36 -0.98
N GLY A 75 2.34 -16.57 -0.80
CA GLY A 75 1.54 -17.24 -1.85
C GLY A 75 0.29 -16.45 -2.25
N ALA A 76 -0.40 -15.86 -1.26
CA ALA A 76 -1.56 -15.00 -1.52
C ALA A 76 -1.15 -13.70 -2.22
N LEU A 77 0.01 -13.13 -1.85
CA LEU A 77 0.57 -11.96 -2.52
C LEU A 77 0.90 -12.25 -3.99
N TYR A 78 1.56 -13.37 -4.28
CA TYR A 78 1.88 -13.76 -5.66
C TYR A 78 0.61 -13.97 -6.48
N ALA A 79 -0.38 -14.70 -5.94
CA ALA A 79 -1.67 -14.89 -6.60
C ALA A 79 -2.41 -13.57 -6.88
N TRP A 80 -2.28 -12.57 -5.99
CA TRP A 80 -2.86 -11.24 -6.21
C TRP A 80 -2.16 -10.53 -7.38
N ILE A 81 -0.82 -10.55 -7.41
CA ILE A 81 -0.02 -9.93 -8.48
C ILE A 81 -0.34 -10.59 -9.82
N ASP A 82 -0.37 -11.91 -9.89
CA ASP A 82 -0.65 -12.66 -11.11
C ASP A 82 -2.04 -12.34 -11.66
N ARG A 83 -3.06 -12.31 -10.79
CA ARG A 83 -4.41 -11.90 -11.15
C ARG A 83 -4.43 -10.48 -11.73
N ARG A 84 -3.75 -9.53 -11.09
CA ARG A 84 -3.72 -8.13 -11.53
C ARG A 84 -2.99 -7.96 -12.85
N ALA A 85 -1.86 -8.63 -13.02
CA ALA A 85 -1.07 -8.63 -14.25
C ALA A 85 -1.85 -9.23 -15.42
N TRP A 86 -2.60 -10.32 -15.19
CA TRP A 86 -3.46 -10.92 -16.19
C TRP A 86 -4.54 -9.96 -16.69
N HIS A 87 -5.24 -9.28 -15.76
CA HIS A 87 -6.26 -8.29 -16.12
C HIS A 87 -5.68 -7.13 -16.95
N GLN A 88 -4.46 -6.68 -16.64
CA GLN A 88 -3.82 -5.60 -17.41
C GLN A 88 -3.41 -6.03 -18.81
N ARG A 89 -2.91 -7.26 -18.99
CA ARG A 89 -2.50 -7.78 -20.32
C ARG A 89 -3.68 -7.88 -21.28
N ARG A 90 -4.82 -8.40 -20.81
CA ARG A 90 -6.04 -8.52 -21.64
C ARG A 90 -6.59 -7.18 -22.09
N ALA A 91 -6.58 -6.19 -21.19
CA ALA A 91 -7.02 -4.84 -21.54
C ALA A 91 -6.16 -4.20 -22.64
N VAL A 92 -4.87 -4.55 -22.73
CA VAL A 92 -3.97 -4.06 -23.80
C VAL A 92 -4.21 -4.81 -25.12
N GLU A 93 -4.54 -6.09 -25.05
CA GLU A 93 -4.83 -6.93 -26.21
C GLU A 93 -6.17 -6.55 -26.87
N ASP A 94 -7.22 -6.26 -26.08
CA ASP A 94 -8.54 -5.87 -26.59
C ASP A 94 -8.56 -4.47 -27.25
N ILE A 95 -7.52 -3.65 -27.05
CA ILE A 95 -7.39 -2.30 -27.63
C ILE A 95 -6.67 -2.34 -29.00
N ARG A 96 -6.03 -3.45 -29.36
CA ARG A 96 -5.34 -3.64 -30.64
C ARG A 96 -6.25 -4.28 -31.67
#